data_AF-A0A378JEB8-F1
#
_entry.id   AF-A0A378JEB8-F1
#
_cell.length_a   1.000
_cell.length_b   1.000
_cell.length_c   1.000
_cell.angle_alpha   90.00
_cell.angle_beta   90.00
_cell.angle_gamma   90.00
#
_symmetry.space_group_name_H-M   'P 1'
#
loop_
_entity.id
_entity.type
_entity.pdbx_description
1 polymer ?
#
loop_
_entity_poly.entity_id
_entity_poly.type
_entity_poly.pdbx_seq_one_letter_code
_entity_poly.pdbx_strand_id
1 'polypeptide(L)'
;MKKNDIEKYAFEEEIFTNPAEVYTRLKERLIKEGPLAPMPEYEGIIQELIENLNHPFILDLINHDNTVNLPLRGALANQYAQALLGLRHVALEVELEQEEIDAGYPHRPHTHGRYPYQPTLEAISKAMDFFDTVERIAHTNNIPLYHADRYTHYELSFKHKEGMIIVPSSRPLSLEDLIYLRAYAALAFTGVSTKTLFTDAYHNTPKDFWVHDINHNRRFMSYDDRYCELHNCTREEAYRQFAKTINEVIFPSIKIDVGMSKHEINKRNMMKAIYFEFLHEYAFTPDVDSLKKAFRFKAGDPAPFEIMIKSQPKNIESLRMQNNNLQSGVFGAGKNIDSRSTRVKYFHDTVGPNFITSLYNKLTHSFYDNKYFSTSELPPLNERTPELVADAALAIMDVFEINQQELGLNREKLILLALNKDAHGKILGRVEGYPNQSLKKPELKREIVEKVILSERKNQLNVLNNKYTLFKDDTVIGTLNVNTQWHNTLKDTTSPDDNTIMDLDLSF
;
A
#
# COMPACT_ATOMS: atom_id res chain seq x y z
N MET A 1 17.06 -7.24 -9.24
CA MET A 1 16.27 -6.50 -10.25
C MET A 1 16.70 -6.93 -11.64
N LYS A 2 15.75 -7.22 -12.53
CA LYS A 2 16.01 -7.42 -13.96
C LYS A 2 16.34 -6.05 -14.60
N LYS A 3 16.99 -6.03 -15.76
CA LYS A 3 17.31 -4.78 -16.48
C LYS A 3 16.07 -3.88 -16.68
N ASN A 4 14.92 -4.48 -16.98
CA ASN A 4 13.66 -3.77 -17.15
C ASN A 4 13.13 -3.13 -15.85
N ASP A 5 13.46 -3.67 -14.67
CA ASP A 5 13.03 -3.09 -13.39
C ASP A 5 13.82 -1.82 -13.05
N ILE A 6 15.07 -1.72 -13.53
CA ILE A 6 15.93 -0.56 -13.29
C ILE A 6 15.41 0.67 -14.05
N GLU A 7 15.00 0.50 -15.31
CA GLU A 7 14.40 1.58 -16.10
C GLU A 7 13.00 1.92 -15.57
N LYS A 8 12.22 0.91 -15.15
CA LYS A 8 10.86 1.10 -14.60
C LYS A 8 10.85 1.95 -13.33
N TYR A 9 11.77 1.71 -12.40
CA TYR A 9 11.78 2.37 -11.08
C TYR A 9 12.85 3.46 -10.94
N ALA A 10 13.33 4.01 -12.07
CA ALA A 10 14.43 4.97 -12.09
C ALA A 10 14.11 6.23 -11.27
N PHE A 11 12.85 6.69 -11.27
CA PHE A 11 12.44 7.85 -10.49
C PHE A 11 12.43 7.57 -8.99
N GLU A 12 11.94 6.41 -8.57
CA GLU A 12 12.03 5.98 -7.17
C GLU A 12 13.48 5.87 -6.73
N GLU A 13 14.37 5.28 -7.55
CA GLU A 13 15.80 5.23 -7.24
C GLU A 13 16.44 6.62 -7.10
N GLU A 14 16.01 7.59 -7.92
CA GLU A 14 16.42 8.99 -7.77
C GLU A 14 16.00 9.54 -6.41
N ILE A 15 14.76 9.27 -5.97
CA ILE A 15 14.26 9.69 -4.66
C ILE A 15 15.06 9.03 -3.53
N PHE A 16 15.33 7.72 -3.60
CA PHE A 16 16.14 7.04 -2.59
C PHE A 16 17.58 7.58 -2.55
N THR A 17 18.11 8.05 -3.68
CA THR A 17 19.46 8.59 -3.75
C THR A 17 19.56 10.03 -3.24
N ASN A 18 18.66 10.92 -3.66
CA ASN A 18 18.68 12.33 -3.27
C ASN A 18 17.27 12.93 -3.05
N PRO A 19 16.59 12.55 -1.96
CA PRO A 19 15.19 12.93 -1.75
C PRO A 19 15.00 14.45 -1.60
N ALA A 20 16.01 15.15 -1.06
CA ALA A 20 15.96 16.59 -0.84
C ALA A 20 15.95 17.38 -2.16
N GLU A 21 16.82 17.00 -3.10
CA GLU A 21 16.91 17.62 -4.42
C GLU A 21 15.64 17.33 -5.22
N VAL A 22 15.17 16.08 -5.22
CA VAL A 22 13.94 15.70 -5.91
C VAL A 22 12.74 16.47 -5.35
N TYR A 23 12.58 16.53 -4.03
CA TYR A 23 11.51 17.28 -3.40
C TYR A 23 11.55 18.77 -3.78
N THR A 24 12.72 19.39 -3.71
CA THR A 24 12.90 20.80 -4.07
C THR A 24 12.52 21.06 -5.53
N ARG A 25 13.03 20.23 -6.46
CA ARG A 25 12.73 20.30 -7.90
C ARG A 25 11.23 20.21 -8.18
N LEU A 26 10.55 19.22 -7.60
CA LEU A 26 9.13 18.99 -7.83
C LEU A 26 8.27 20.07 -7.16
N LYS A 27 8.65 20.52 -5.96
CA LYS A 27 7.98 21.61 -5.24
C LYS A 27 8.04 22.91 -6.03
N GLU A 28 9.23 23.29 -6.54
CA GLU A 28 9.41 24.48 -7.36
C GLU A 28 8.57 24.40 -8.65
N ARG A 29 8.54 23.24 -9.32
CA ARG A 29 7.70 23.01 -10.50
C ARG A 29 6.22 23.24 -10.18
N LEU A 30 5.73 22.66 -9.08
CA LEU A 30 4.34 22.80 -8.63
C LEU A 30 3.99 24.22 -8.17
N ILE A 31 4.91 24.95 -7.55
CA ILE A 31 4.70 26.37 -7.19
C ILE A 31 4.57 27.22 -8.46
N LYS A 32 5.40 26.95 -9.46
CA LYS A 32 5.46 27.73 -10.71
C LYS A 32 4.25 27.45 -11.62
N GLU A 33 3.89 26.19 -11.79
CA GLU A 33 2.93 25.74 -12.81
C GLU A 33 1.60 25.24 -12.22
N GLY A 34 1.51 25.18 -10.89
CA GLY A 34 0.30 24.79 -10.18
C GLY A 34 -0.08 23.30 -10.39
N PRO A 35 -1.37 22.95 -10.24
CA PRO A 35 -1.84 21.57 -10.29
C PRO A 35 -1.74 20.91 -11.68
N LEU A 36 -1.42 21.69 -12.72
CA LEU A 36 -1.27 21.24 -14.10
C LEU A 36 0.21 21.07 -14.52
N ALA A 37 1.14 21.23 -13.58
CA ALA A 37 2.56 20.99 -13.81
C ALA A 37 2.80 19.60 -14.42
N PRO A 38 3.61 19.48 -15.48
CA PRO A 38 3.91 18.19 -16.10
C PRO A 38 4.79 17.33 -15.18
N MET A 39 4.49 16.04 -15.14
CA MET A 39 5.21 15.04 -14.35
C MET A 39 5.67 13.88 -15.25
N PRO A 40 6.67 14.10 -16.13
CA PRO A 40 7.24 13.03 -16.96
C PRO A 40 7.67 11.81 -16.14
N GLU A 41 8.03 12.01 -14.88
CA GLU A 41 8.37 10.96 -13.93
C GLU A 41 7.26 9.92 -13.70
N TYR A 42 6.01 10.23 -14.06
CA TYR A 42 4.87 9.30 -13.95
C TYR A 42 4.63 8.44 -15.19
N GLU A 43 5.43 8.58 -16.25
CA GLU A 43 5.25 7.82 -17.49
C GLU A 43 5.20 6.31 -17.23
N GLY A 44 6.18 5.78 -16.49
CA GLY A 44 6.30 4.34 -16.23
C GLY A 44 5.04 3.74 -15.60
N ILE A 45 4.49 4.39 -14.58
CA ILE A 45 3.28 3.89 -13.91
C ILE A 45 2.03 4.02 -14.78
N ILE A 46 1.93 5.09 -15.58
CA ILE A 46 0.79 5.27 -16.49
C ILE A 46 0.81 4.22 -17.60
N GLN A 47 1.97 3.94 -18.19
CA GLN A 47 2.09 2.89 -19.20
C GLN A 47 1.78 1.52 -18.61
N GLU A 48 2.31 1.20 -17.42
CA GLU A 48 1.98 -0.05 -16.72
C GLU A 48 0.47 -0.21 -16.51
N LEU A 49 -0.24 0.83 -16.07
CA LEU A 49 -1.69 0.78 -15.88
C LEU A 49 -2.43 0.60 -17.21
N ILE A 50 -2.02 1.27 -18.28
CA ILE A 50 -2.60 1.11 -19.62
C ILE A 50 -2.38 -0.33 -20.13
N GLU A 51 -1.17 -0.88 -19.97
CA GLU A 51 -0.86 -2.26 -20.35
C GLU A 51 -1.74 -3.26 -19.59
N ASN A 52 -1.87 -3.08 -18.26
CA ASN A 52 -2.72 -3.93 -17.44
C ASN A 52 -4.21 -3.81 -17.78
N LEU A 53 -4.71 -2.62 -18.16
CA LEU A 53 -6.08 -2.46 -18.63
C LEU A 53 -6.32 -3.24 -19.93
N ASN A 54 -5.32 -3.31 -20.81
CA ASN A 54 -5.38 -4.10 -22.04
C ASN A 54 -5.05 -5.59 -21.83
N HIS A 55 -4.88 -6.03 -20.58
CA HIS A 55 -4.60 -7.42 -20.30
C HIS A 55 -5.75 -8.32 -20.79
N PRO A 56 -5.47 -9.45 -21.48
CA PRO A 56 -6.50 -10.27 -22.10
C PRO A 56 -7.62 -10.74 -21.15
N PHE A 57 -7.29 -11.11 -19.91
CA PHE A 57 -8.27 -11.41 -18.85
C PHE A 57 -9.29 -10.28 -18.61
N ILE A 58 -8.83 -9.02 -18.59
CA ILE A 58 -9.71 -7.86 -18.41
C ILE A 58 -10.64 -7.73 -19.60
N LEU A 59 -10.11 -7.81 -20.81
CA LEU A 59 -10.89 -7.70 -22.04
C LEU A 59 -11.97 -8.80 -22.14
N ASP A 60 -11.66 -10.03 -21.72
CA ASP A 60 -12.65 -11.12 -21.66
C ASP A 60 -13.79 -10.79 -20.66
N LEU A 61 -13.45 -10.23 -19.48
CA LEU A 61 -14.46 -9.76 -18.52
C LEU A 61 -15.35 -8.65 -19.09
N ILE A 62 -14.77 -7.68 -19.82
CA ILE A 62 -15.51 -6.60 -20.47
C ILE A 62 -16.46 -7.14 -21.54
N ASN A 63 -15.99 -8.08 -22.37
CA ASN A 63 -16.81 -8.70 -23.42
C ASN A 63 -17.99 -9.47 -22.81
N HIS A 64 -17.74 -10.21 -21.72
CA HIS A 64 -18.80 -10.89 -20.99
C HIS A 64 -19.82 -9.90 -20.40
N ASP A 65 -19.37 -8.85 -19.70
CA ASP A 65 -20.25 -7.81 -19.15
C ASP A 65 -21.13 -7.15 -20.23
N ASN A 66 -20.60 -6.98 -21.44
CA ASN A 66 -21.32 -6.43 -22.58
C ASN A 66 -22.32 -7.40 -23.22
N THR A 67 -22.20 -8.71 -23.02
CA THR A 67 -23.02 -9.72 -23.70
C THR A 67 -24.07 -10.35 -22.79
N VAL A 68 -23.84 -10.35 -21.48
CA VAL A 68 -24.76 -10.97 -20.52
C VAL A 68 -26.00 -10.09 -20.32
N ASN A 69 -27.17 -10.73 -20.28
CA ASN A 69 -28.44 -10.07 -20.01
C ASN A 69 -28.69 -9.87 -18.50
N LEU A 70 -27.91 -8.99 -17.87
CA LEU A 70 -28.07 -8.59 -16.46
C LEU A 70 -28.50 -7.12 -16.33
N PRO A 71 -29.16 -6.72 -15.23
CA PRO A 71 -29.61 -5.33 -15.03
C PRO A 71 -28.51 -4.26 -15.06
N LEU A 72 -27.25 -4.64 -14.80
CA LEU A 72 -26.08 -3.75 -14.81
C LEU A 72 -25.16 -3.98 -16.01
N ARG A 73 -25.68 -4.55 -17.10
CA ARG A 73 -24.94 -4.80 -18.34
C ARG A 73 -24.18 -3.56 -18.81
N GLY A 74 -22.90 -3.73 -19.11
CA GLY A 74 -22.02 -2.67 -19.62
C GLY A 74 -21.51 -1.71 -18.55
N ALA A 75 -21.84 -1.92 -17.26
CA ALA A 75 -21.35 -1.07 -16.18
C ALA A 75 -19.82 -1.20 -16.02
N LEU A 76 -19.29 -2.43 -16.10
CA LEU A 76 -17.85 -2.67 -16.03
C LEU A 76 -17.16 -2.13 -17.29
N ALA A 77 -17.77 -2.33 -18.47
CA ALA A 77 -17.29 -1.79 -19.73
C ALA A 77 -17.19 -0.25 -19.72
N ASN A 78 -18.17 0.43 -19.12
CA ASN A 78 -18.13 1.88 -18.96
C ASN A 78 -17.01 2.32 -17.99
N GLN A 79 -16.86 1.66 -16.84
CA GLN A 79 -15.75 1.96 -15.92
C GLN A 79 -14.38 1.76 -16.58
N TYR A 80 -14.20 0.66 -17.31
CA TYR A 80 -13.01 0.40 -18.13
C TYR A 80 -12.73 1.55 -19.10
N ALA A 81 -13.73 1.97 -19.88
CA ALA A 81 -13.58 3.05 -20.84
C ALA A 81 -13.18 4.37 -20.15
N GLN A 82 -13.78 4.70 -19.01
CA GLN A 82 -13.44 5.91 -18.24
C GLN A 82 -12.00 5.86 -17.71
N ALA A 83 -11.57 4.73 -17.16
CA ALA A 83 -10.20 4.55 -16.66
C ALA A 83 -9.18 4.65 -17.81
N LEU A 84 -9.41 3.92 -18.90
CA LEU A 84 -8.51 3.90 -20.06
C LEU A 84 -8.42 5.28 -20.74
N LEU A 85 -9.55 5.94 -20.95
CA LEU A 85 -9.58 7.30 -21.54
C LEU A 85 -8.85 8.29 -20.63
N GLY A 86 -9.07 8.22 -19.32
CA GLY A 86 -8.37 9.08 -18.35
C GLY A 86 -6.85 8.94 -18.45
N LEU A 87 -6.34 7.70 -18.40
CA LEU A 87 -4.90 7.43 -18.50
C LEU A 87 -4.31 7.83 -19.86
N ARG A 88 -5.03 7.57 -20.96
CA ARG A 88 -4.58 7.99 -22.30
C ARG A 88 -4.56 9.50 -22.47
N HIS A 89 -5.55 10.21 -21.93
CA HIS A 89 -5.63 11.66 -22.05
C HIS A 89 -4.52 12.38 -21.29
N VAL A 90 -4.15 11.90 -20.10
CA VAL A 90 -3.03 12.50 -19.36
C VAL A 90 -1.67 12.21 -20.01
N ALA A 91 -1.58 11.16 -20.84
CA ALA A 91 -0.38 10.83 -21.61
C ALA A 91 -0.25 11.62 -22.93
N LEU A 92 -1.24 12.46 -23.28
CA LEU A 92 -1.20 13.23 -24.52
C LEU A 92 -0.09 14.27 -24.49
N GLU A 93 0.66 14.32 -25.58
CA GLU A 93 1.53 15.44 -25.92
C GLU A 93 0.71 16.50 -26.66
N VAL A 94 0.92 17.76 -26.30
CA VAL A 94 0.19 18.87 -26.91
C VAL A 94 1.15 19.66 -27.78
N GLU A 95 0.89 19.63 -29.08
CA GLU A 95 1.63 20.38 -30.09
C GLU A 95 0.81 21.61 -30.49
N LEU A 96 1.42 22.79 -30.40
CA LEU A 96 0.88 24.03 -30.95
C LEU A 96 2.01 24.74 -31.69
N GLU A 97 1.86 24.87 -33.01
CA GLU A 97 2.86 25.50 -33.87
C GLU A 97 3.11 26.96 -33.47
N GLN A 98 4.36 27.40 -33.56
CA GLN A 98 4.73 28.77 -33.17
C GLN A 98 4.01 29.80 -34.05
N GLU A 99 3.81 29.50 -35.34
CA GLU A 99 3.05 30.37 -36.24
C GLU A 99 1.60 30.57 -35.77
N GLU A 100 0.96 29.54 -35.21
CA GLU A 100 -0.41 29.62 -34.67
C GLU A 100 -0.45 30.45 -33.38
N ILE A 101 0.57 30.32 -32.53
CA ILE A 101 0.73 31.17 -31.33
C ILE A 101 0.86 32.64 -31.74
N ASP A 102 1.73 32.92 -32.71
CA ASP A 102 1.99 34.27 -33.23
C ASP A 102 0.77 34.85 -33.95
N ALA A 103 0.01 34.01 -34.65
CA ALA A 103 -1.27 34.35 -35.27
C ALA A 103 -2.40 34.59 -34.24
N GLY A 104 -2.15 34.34 -32.96
CA GLY A 104 -3.09 34.60 -31.87
C GLY A 104 -4.13 33.51 -31.67
N TYR A 105 -3.78 32.23 -31.90
CA TYR A 105 -4.68 31.09 -31.70
C TYR A 105 -5.34 31.14 -30.30
N PRO A 106 -6.68 31.18 -30.23
CA PRO A 106 -7.38 31.49 -28.99
C PRO A 106 -7.49 30.30 -28.03
N HIS A 107 -7.36 29.06 -28.52
CA HIS A 107 -7.54 27.84 -27.72
C HIS A 107 -6.21 27.30 -27.20
N ARG A 108 -5.55 28.10 -26.33
CA ARG A 108 -4.27 27.69 -25.75
C ARG A 108 -4.44 26.46 -24.85
N PRO A 109 -3.56 25.45 -24.97
CA PRO A 109 -3.56 24.30 -24.08
C PRO A 109 -3.45 24.74 -22.61
N HIS A 110 -4.19 24.06 -21.74
CA HIS A 110 -4.10 24.27 -20.29
C HIS A 110 -2.89 23.57 -19.66
N THR A 111 -2.28 22.63 -20.39
CA THR A 111 -1.11 21.85 -19.96
C THR A 111 0.02 22.09 -20.94
N HIS A 112 1.25 22.17 -20.43
CA HIS A 112 2.45 22.42 -21.24
C HIS A 112 3.29 21.16 -21.51
N GLY A 113 2.79 20.00 -21.07
CA GLY A 113 3.45 18.71 -21.27
C GLY A 113 2.57 17.54 -20.83
N ARG A 114 3.11 16.33 -20.99
CA ARG A 114 2.47 15.08 -20.57
C ARG A 114 2.36 15.00 -19.05
N TYR A 115 1.40 14.20 -18.61
CA TYR A 115 1.15 13.84 -17.21
C TYR A 115 0.98 15.06 -16.29
N PRO A 116 0.00 15.95 -16.56
CA PRO A 116 -0.30 17.04 -15.64
C PRO A 116 -0.62 16.48 -14.24
N TYR A 117 0.03 16.99 -13.20
CA TYR A 117 0.09 16.39 -11.86
C TYR A 117 -1.27 15.95 -11.32
N GLN A 118 -2.19 16.90 -11.06
CA GLN A 118 -3.47 16.56 -10.43
C GLN A 118 -4.38 15.71 -11.33
N PRO A 119 -4.57 16.00 -12.64
CA PRO A 119 -5.33 15.11 -13.52
C PRO A 119 -4.75 13.70 -13.62
N THR A 120 -3.42 13.55 -13.55
CA THR A 120 -2.76 12.23 -13.57
C THR A 120 -3.09 11.43 -12.32
N LEU A 121 -3.03 12.03 -11.13
CA LEU A 121 -3.43 11.37 -9.89
C LEU A 121 -4.92 10.97 -9.90
N GLU A 122 -5.78 11.79 -10.51
CA GLU A 122 -7.20 11.45 -10.70
C GLU A 122 -7.41 10.27 -11.66
N ALA A 123 -6.62 10.20 -12.73
CA ALA A 123 -6.65 9.06 -13.66
C ALA A 123 -6.18 7.77 -12.97
N ILE A 124 -5.12 7.82 -12.17
CA ILE A 124 -4.62 6.68 -11.38
C ILE A 124 -5.67 6.23 -10.36
N SER A 125 -6.25 7.16 -9.59
CA SER A 125 -7.31 6.87 -8.61
C SER A 125 -8.51 6.14 -9.26
N LYS A 126 -8.98 6.61 -10.41
CA LYS A 126 -10.04 5.93 -11.18
C LYS A 126 -9.63 4.55 -11.68
N ALA A 127 -8.37 4.37 -12.07
CA ALA A 127 -7.85 3.06 -12.42
C ALA A 127 -7.85 2.11 -11.21
N MET A 128 -7.51 2.59 -10.01
CA MET A 128 -7.57 1.80 -8.78
C MET A 128 -9.01 1.38 -8.44
N ASP A 129 -10.00 2.26 -8.62
CA ASP A 129 -11.43 1.92 -8.46
C ASP A 129 -11.86 0.82 -9.45
N PHE A 130 -11.39 0.90 -10.70
CA PHE A 130 -11.66 -0.12 -11.72
C PHE A 130 -11.02 -1.47 -11.35
N PHE A 131 -9.73 -1.51 -11.03
CA PHE A 131 -9.04 -2.75 -10.67
C PHE A 131 -9.61 -3.36 -9.37
N ASP A 132 -10.05 -2.53 -8.42
CA ASP A 132 -10.79 -3.01 -7.23
C ASP A 132 -12.10 -3.73 -7.62
N THR A 133 -12.86 -3.13 -8.54
CA THR A 133 -14.10 -3.73 -9.06
C THR A 133 -13.81 -5.06 -9.75
N VAL A 134 -12.76 -5.12 -10.57
CA VAL A 134 -12.32 -6.36 -11.22
C VAL A 134 -11.98 -7.42 -10.18
N GLU A 135 -11.14 -7.10 -9.18
CA GLU A 135 -10.73 -8.05 -8.15
C GLU A 135 -11.94 -8.62 -7.39
N ARG A 136 -12.92 -7.78 -7.06
CA ARG A 136 -14.14 -8.18 -6.33
C ARG A 136 -15.11 -9.00 -7.19
N ILE A 137 -15.20 -8.72 -8.48
CA ILE A 137 -15.97 -9.53 -9.44
C ILE A 137 -15.29 -10.88 -9.64
N ALA A 138 -13.98 -10.88 -9.87
CA ALA A 138 -13.22 -12.04 -10.28
C ALA A 138 -12.90 -13.01 -9.13
N HIS A 139 -12.63 -12.51 -7.93
CA HIS A 139 -12.08 -13.31 -6.84
C HIS A 139 -13.07 -13.48 -5.68
N THR A 140 -12.98 -14.64 -5.02
CA THR A 140 -13.62 -14.91 -3.73
C THR A 140 -12.74 -14.46 -2.58
N ASN A 141 -13.27 -14.45 -1.35
CA ASN A 141 -12.55 -14.15 -0.11
C ASN A 141 -11.94 -12.74 0.00
N ASN A 142 -12.27 -11.82 -0.90
CA ASN A 142 -11.94 -10.41 -0.73
C ASN A 142 -12.59 -9.87 0.55
N ILE A 143 -11.80 -9.16 1.34
CA ILE A 143 -12.30 -8.48 2.54
C ILE A 143 -13.13 -7.25 2.16
N PRO A 144 -14.07 -6.81 3.01
CA PRO A 144 -14.72 -5.51 2.85
C PRO A 144 -13.71 -4.37 2.79
N LEU A 145 -14.02 -3.31 2.04
CA LEU A 145 -13.22 -2.09 2.02
C LEU A 145 -13.16 -1.51 3.43
N TYR A 146 -11.98 -1.40 4.03
CA TYR A 146 -11.82 -0.85 5.36
C TYR A 146 -11.19 0.55 5.31
N HIS A 147 -10.09 0.70 4.57
CA HIS A 147 -9.38 1.96 4.43
C HIS A 147 -10.14 2.92 3.52
N ALA A 148 -10.60 2.45 2.36
CA ALA A 148 -11.39 3.26 1.44
C ALA A 148 -12.67 3.79 2.11
N ASP A 149 -13.34 2.95 2.89
CA ASP A 149 -14.56 3.29 3.64
C ASP A 149 -14.35 4.37 4.70
N ARG A 150 -13.13 4.57 5.17
CA ARG A 150 -12.80 5.47 6.28
C ARG A 150 -12.06 6.72 5.82
N TYR A 151 -11.22 6.61 4.80
CA TYR A 151 -10.22 7.62 4.47
C TYR A 151 -10.28 8.14 3.02
N THR A 152 -11.20 7.69 2.16
CA THR A 152 -11.33 8.22 0.77
C THR A 152 -11.54 9.75 0.74
N HIS A 153 -12.15 10.34 1.77
CA HIS A 153 -12.28 11.79 1.86
C HIS A 153 -10.92 12.52 1.99
N TYR A 154 -9.89 11.86 2.52
CA TYR A 154 -8.53 12.38 2.51
C TYR A 154 -7.95 12.32 1.10
N GLU A 155 -8.06 11.20 0.38
CA GLU A 155 -7.59 11.10 -1.01
C GLU A 155 -8.03 12.31 -1.87
N LEU A 156 -9.29 12.72 -1.73
CA LEU A 156 -9.86 13.85 -2.46
C LEU A 156 -9.26 15.21 -2.07
N SER A 157 -8.83 15.39 -0.83
CA SER A 157 -8.29 16.67 -0.32
C SER A 157 -6.76 16.71 -0.31
N PHE A 158 -6.12 15.55 -0.20
CA PHE A 158 -4.70 15.43 0.07
C PHE A 158 -3.84 15.82 -1.12
N LYS A 159 -4.29 15.53 -2.34
CA LYS A 159 -3.64 15.97 -3.60
C LYS A 159 -3.58 17.49 -3.77
N HIS A 160 -4.29 18.26 -2.94
CA HIS A 160 -4.31 19.73 -2.96
C HIS A 160 -3.51 20.36 -1.81
N LYS A 161 -2.89 19.54 -0.96
CA LYS A 161 -2.19 20.05 0.22
C LYS A 161 -0.83 20.60 -0.17
N GLU A 162 -0.60 21.86 0.18
CA GLU A 162 0.66 22.54 -0.10
C GLU A 162 1.86 21.87 0.60
N GLY A 163 2.95 21.72 -0.17
CA GLY A 163 4.21 21.17 0.32
C GLY A 163 4.27 19.65 0.33
N MET A 164 3.22 18.96 -0.14
CA MET A 164 3.20 17.50 -0.25
C MET A 164 3.00 17.07 -1.70
N ILE A 165 3.77 16.06 -2.11
CA ILE A 165 3.85 15.60 -3.49
C ILE A 165 3.59 14.10 -3.46
N ILE A 166 2.44 13.68 -3.99
CA ILE A 166 2.08 12.26 -4.07
C ILE A 166 2.96 11.61 -5.13
N VAL A 167 3.63 10.52 -4.77
CA VAL A 167 4.46 9.73 -5.67
C VAL A 167 3.79 8.38 -5.88
N PRO A 168 3.00 8.20 -6.96
CA PRO A 168 2.41 6.90 -7.27
C PRO A 168 3.52 5.91 -7.64
N SER A 169 3.55 4.74 -7.04
CA SER A 169 4.58 3.74 -7.31
C SER A 169 4.02 2.32 -7.23
N SER A 170 4.44 1.47 -8.17
CA SER A 170 4.23 0.01 -8.13
C SER A 170 5.46 -0.74 -7.61
N ARG A 171 6.50 -0.02 -7.16
CA ARG A 171 7.74 -0.61 -6.64
C ARG A 171 7.43 -1.37 -5.34
N PRO A 172 7.82 -2.65 -5.23
CA PRO A 172 7.81 -3.33 -3.94
C PRO A 172 8.81 -2.67 -3.00
N LEU A 173 8.34 -2.19 -1.84
CA LEU A 173 9.16 -1.53 -0.84
C LEU A 173 9.45 -2.47 0.33
N SER A 174 10.70 -2.50 0.76
CA SER A 174 11.17 -3.19 1.96
C SER A 174 10.84 -2.40 3.23
N LEU A 175 11.00 -3.02 4.41
CA LEU A 175 10.89 -2.30 5.68
C LEU A 175 11.93 -1.17 5.77
N GLU A 176 13.14 -1.38 5.24
CA GLU A 176 14.18 -0.34 5.18
C GLU A 176 13.78 0.83 4.28
N ASP A 177 13.18 0.55 3.12
CA ASP A 177 12.68 1.60 2.22
C ASP A 177 11.60 2.44 2.92
N LEU A 178 10.65 1.79 3.61
CA LEU A 178 9.57 2.47 4.32
C LEU A 178 10.07 3.30 5.52
N ILE A 179 11.16 2.86 6.18
CA ILE A 179 11.88 3.64 7.18
C ILE A 179 12.54 4.87 6.53
N TYR A 180 13.22 4.67 5.39
CA TYR A 180 13.92 5.75 4.67
C TYR A 180 12.98 6.87 4.27
N LEU A 181 11.79 6.53 3.75
CA LEU A 181 10.80 7.50 3.28
C LEU A 181 10.37 8.49 4.38
N ARG A 182 10.52 8.17 5.67
CA ARG A 182 10.26 9.14 6.74
C ARG A 182 11.29 10.25 6.86
N ALA A 183 12.44 10.15 6.22
CA ALA A 183 13.39 11.25 6.10
C ALA A 183 12.77 12.45 5.37
N TYR A 184 11.95 12.18 4.35
CA TYR A 184 11.30 13.18 3.50
C TYR A 184 9.86 12.77 3.19
N ALA A 185 9.01 12.71 4.22
CA ALA A 185 7.63 12.26 4.05
C ALA A 185 6.75 13.17 3.16
N ALA A 186 7.22 14.38 2.82
CA ALA A 186 6.60 15.22 1.81
C ALA A 186 6.60 14.61 0.40
N LEU A 187 7.50 13.66 0.12
CA LEU A 187 7.40 12.75 -1.02
C LEU A 187 6.48 11.59 -0.60
N ALA A 188 5.19 11.80 -0.76
CA ALA A 188 4.12 10.93 -0.27
C ALA A 188 3.93 9.71 -1.19
N PHE A 189 4.77 8.69 -1.03
CA PHE A 189 4.65 7.43 -1.75
C PHE A 189 3.27 6.82 -1.54
N THR A 190 2.60 6.49 -2.63
CA THR A 190 1.28 5.87 -2.61
C THR A 190 1.28 4.66 -3.55
N GLY A 191 1.07 3.48 -2.97
CA GLY A 191 1.16 2.21 -3.65
C GLY A 191 0.08 2.03 -4.71
N VAL A 192 0.52 1.63 -5.91
CA VAL A 192 -0.32 1.31 -7.06
C VAL A 192 -0.23 -0.18 -7.32
N SER A 193 -1.38 -0.86 -7.31
CA SER A 193 -1.47 -2.28 -7.62
C SER A 193 -2.70 -2.56 -8.47
N THR A 194 -2.58 -3.47 -9.43
CA THR A 194 -3.71 -3.96 -10.24
C THR A 194 -4.32 -5.24 -9.68
N LYS A 195 -3.73 -5.79 -8.61
CA LYS A 195 -4.14 -7.04 -7.95
C LYS A 195 -4.24 -6.85 -6.43
N THR A 196 -4.97 -7.73 -5.76
CA THR A 196 -5.03 -7.75 -4.29
C THR A 196 -3.70 -8.16 -3.69
N LEU A 197 -3.17 -7.36 -2.76
CA LEU A 197 -1.89 -7.59 -2.08
C LEU A 197 -2.10 -7.93 -0.61
N PHE A 198 -1.17 -8.70 -0.03
CA PHE A 198 -1.16 -8.91 1.42
C PHE A 198 -0.32 -7.82 2.09
N THR A 199 -0.96 -6.92 2.82
CA THR A 199 -0.33 -5.84 3.60
C THR A 199 -1.08 -5.63 4.91
N ASP A 200 -0.39 -5.26 5.98
CA ASP A 200 -0.99 -4.95 7.29
C ASP A 200 -1.89 -6.05 7.88
N ALA A 201 -1.48 -7.31 7.76
CA ALA A 201 -2.26 -8.49 8.13
C ALA A 201 -3.52 -8.76 7.28
N TYR A 202 -3.73 -8.06 6.16
CA TYR A 202 -4.96 -8.17 5.36
C TYR A 202 -4.67 -8.28 3.85
N HIS A 203 -5.64 -8.83 3.11
CA HIS A 203 -5.61 -8.85 1.65
C HIS A 203 -6.28 -7.58 1.11
N ASN A 204 -5.50 -6.51 0.95
CA ASN A 204 -5.97 -5.21 0.51
C ASN A 204 -6.12 -5.19 -1.02
N THR A 205 -7.35 -4.93 -1.46
CA THR A 205 -7.67 -4.75 -2.88
C THR A 205 -7.05 -3.44 -3.40
N PRO A 206 -6.88 -3.25 -4.73
CA PRO A 206 -6.24 -2.07 -5.33
C PRO A 206 -6.64 -0.73 -4.71
N LYS A 207 -7.95 -0.48 -4.56
CA LYS A 207 -8.44 0.77 -3.96
C LYS A 207 -8.13 0.87 -2.46
N ASP A 208 -8.29 -0.23 -1.72
CA ASP A 208 -8.04 -0.22 -0.28
C ASP A 208 -6.57 0.01 0.03
N PHE A 209 -5.67 -0.57 -0.77
CA PHE A 209 -4.22 -0.36 -0.68
C PHE A 209 -3.81 1.09 -1.02
N TRP A 210 -4.35 1.65 -2.10
CA TRP A 210 -4.11 3.05 -2.45
C TRP A 210 -4.53 4.01 -1.32
N VAL A 211 -5.74 3.83 -0.78
CA VAL A 211 -6.26 4.71 0.28
C VAL A 211 -5.57 4.45 1.64
N HIS A 212 -5.09 3.23 1.88
CA HIS A 212 -4.25 2.89 3.01
C HIS A 212 -3.01 3.81 3.05
N ASP A 213 -2.26 3.91 1.95
CA ASP A 213 -1.03 4.70 1.91
C ASP A 213 -1.31 6.21 2.00
N ILE A 214 -2.41 6.70 1.41
CA ILE A 214 -2.88 8.08 1.64
C ILE A 214 -3.09 8.35 3.14
N ASN A 215 -3.60 7.38 3.88
CA ASN A 215 -3.75 7.48 5.33
C ASN A 215 -2.41 7.45 6.09
N HIS A 216 -1.37 6.75 5.60
CA HIS A 216 -0.02 6.89 6.18
C HIS A 216 0.51 8.31 5.93
N ASN A 217 0.48 8.77 4.69
CA ASN A 217 1.02 10.07 4.30
C ASN A 217 0.37 11.23 5.06
N ARG A 218 -0.96 11.20 5.27
CA ARG A 218 -1.62 12.26 6.05
C ARG A 218 -1.15 12.29 7.50
N ARG A 219 -0.88 11.13 8.10
CA ARG A 219 -0.44 11.02 9.49
C ARG A 219 0.99 11.52 9.59
N PHE A 220 1.84 11.16 8.64
CA PHE A 220 3.21 11.68 8.55
C PHE A 220 3.21 13.19 8.57
N MET A 221 2.48 13.82 7.64
CA MET A 221 2.40 15.28 7.57
C MET A 221 1.84 15.90 8.85
N SER A 222 0.83 15.29 9.47
CA SER A 222 0.24 15.82 10.71
C SER A 222 1.23 15.80 11.88
N TYR A 223 2.06 14.75 11.99
CA TYR A 223 3.12 14.68 12.99
C TYR A 223 4.30 15.60 12.66
N ASP A 224 4.65 15.73 11.38
CA ASP A 224 5.69 16.65 10.93
C ASP A 224 5.30 18.12 11.20
N ASP A 225 4.05 18.50 10.91
CA ASP A 225 3.50 19.84 11.22
C ASP A 225 3.57 20.12 12.72
N ARG A 226 3.16 19.15 13.55
CA ARG A 226 3.24 19.25 15.02
C ARG A 226 4.69 19.36 15.51
N TYR A 227 5.62 18.65 14.89
CA TYR A 227 7.04 18.76 15.20
C TYR A 227 7.54 20.18 14.89
N CYS A 228 7.21 20.71 13.72
CA CYS A 228 7.57 22.07 13.33
C CYS A 228 7.02 23.13 14.29
N GLU A 229 5.77 22.97 14.75
CA GLU A 229 5.15 23.84 15.76
C GLU A 229 5.89 23.79 17.10
N LEU A 230 6.26 22.59 17.58
CA LEU A 230 6.93 22.42 18.87
C LEU A 230 8.37 22.91 18.88
N HIS A 231 9.08 22.73 17.76
CA HIS A 231 10.49 23.07 17.62
C HIS A 231 10.73 24.42 16.93
N ASN A 232 9.65 25.12 16.54
CA ASN A 232 9.70 26.39 15.83
C ASN A 232 10.66 26.38 14.63
N CYS A 233 10.49 25.37 13.76
CA CYS A 233 11.29 25.20 12.54
C CYS A 233 10.40 25.04 11.30
N THR A 234 11.01 25.17 10.12
CA THR A 234 10.37 24.88 8.84
C THR A 234 10.37 23.37 8.56
N ARG A 235 9.51 22.91 7.65
CA ARG A 235 9.48 21.48 7.25
C ARG A 235 10.82 21.04 6.64
N GLU A 236 11.46 21.89 5.85
CA GLU A 236 12.77 21.60 5.25
C GLU A 236 13.89 21.48 6.29
N GLU A 237 13.82 22.24 7.38
CA GLU A 237 14.72 22.05 8.52
C GLU A 237 14.43 20.75 9.26
N ALA A 238 13.15 20.43 9.50
CA ALA A 238 12.73 19.17 10.09
C ALA A 238 13.20 17.96 9.26
N TYR A 239 12.96 17.95 7.94
CA TYR A 239 13.39 16.85 7.06
C TYR A 239 14.90 16.68 7.01
N ARG A 240 15.68 17.76 7.09
CA ARG A 240 17.14 17.65 7.23
C ARG A 240 17.54 16.98 8.54
N GLN A 241 16.88 17.30 9.64
CA GLN A 241 17.11 16.60 10.91
C GLN A 241 16.66 15.14 10.85
N PHE A 242 15.52 14.87 10.24
CA PHE A 242 14.97 13.52 10.11
C PHE A 242 15.87 12.62 9.28
N ALA A 243 16.33 13.11 8.12
CA ALA A 243 17.30 12.45 7.27
C ALA A 243 18.62 12.19 8.01
N LYS A 244 19.08 13.16 8.81
CA LYS A 244 20.27 12.99 9.65
C LYS A 244 20.09 11.84 10.65
N THR A 245 19.00 11.83 11.41
CA THR A 245 18.70 10.74 12.35
C THR A 245 18.63 9.38 11.64
N ILE A 246 17.93 9.31 10.50
CA ILE A 246 17.77 8.06 9.77
C ILE A 246 19.12 7.55 9.24
N ASN A 247 19.90 8.40 8.58
CA ASN A 247 21.14 8.01 7.91
C ASN A 247 22.33 7.83 8.86
N GLU A 248 22.43 8.63 9.92
CA GLU A 248 23.59 8.63 10.83
C GLU A 248 23.36 7.79 12.09
N VAL A 249 22.11 7.50 12.46
CA VAL A 249 21.77 6.76 13.69
C VAL A 249 21.05 5.45 13.39
N ILE A 250 19.89 5.52 12.73
CA ILE A 250 19.00 4.35 12.55
C ILE A 250 19.64 3.31 11.62
N PHE A 251 20.01 3.69 10.40
CA PHE A 251 20.56 2.77 9.40
C PHE A 251 21.89 2.11 9.83
N PRO A 252 22.86 2.85 10.40
CA PRO A 252 24.05 2.23 10.96
C PRO A 252 23.74 1.19 12.06
N SER A 253 22.67 1.41 12.85
CA SER A 253 22.30 0.51 13.94
C SER A 253 21.68 -0.82 13.50
N ILE A 254 21.09 -0.88 12.30
CA ILE A 254 20.44 -2.09 11.76
C ILE A 254 21.24 -2.77 10.64
N LYS A 255 22.33 -2.16 10.18
CA LYS A 255 23.19 -2.71 9.13
C LYS A 255 23.67 -4.12 9.49
N ILE A 256 23.64 -5.07 8.55
CA ILE A 256 24.18 -6.42 8.77
C ILE A 256 25.53 -6.54 8.05
N ASP A 257 26.60 -6.80 8.78
CA ASP A 257 27.93 -7.04 8.21
C ASP A 257 28.30 -8.54 8.21
N VAL A 258 29.25 -8.89 7.34
CA VAL A 258 29.78 -10.24 7.23
C VAL A 258 30.44 -10.66 8.55
N GLY A 259 30.10 -11.86 9.02
CA GLY A 259 30.66 -12.43 10.25
C GLY A 259 29.90 -12.11 11.54
N MET A 260 28.79 -11.36 11.47
CA MET A 260 27.89 -11.21 12.62
C MET A 260 27.30 -12.55 13.05
N SER A 261 27.12 -12.73 14.37
CA SER A 261 26.47 -13.92 14.90
C SER A 261 25.00 -13.97 14.50
N LYS A 262 24.41 -15.16 14.44
CA LYS A 262 22.96 -15.33 14.16
C LYS A 262 22.09 -14.52 15.14
N HIS A 263 22.46 -14.50 16.42
CA HIS A 263 21.74 -13.74 17.42
C HIS A 263 21.79 -12.23 17.15
N GLU A 264 22.96 -11.69 16.79
CA GLU A 264 23.11 -10.27 16.45
C GLU A 264 22.31 -9.90 15.19
N ILE A 265 22.34 -10.74 14.16
CA ILE A 265 21.54 -10.57 12.94
C ILE A 265 20.05 -10.50 13.29
N ASN A 266 19.57 -11.46 14.08
CA ASN A 266 18.18 -11.49 14.53
C ASN A 266 17.82 -10.25 15.36
N LYS A 267 18.73 -9.77 16.22
CA LYS A 267 18.53 -8.54 17.01
C LYS A 267 18.41 -7.32 16.09
N ARG A 268 19.25 -7.16 15.08
CA ARG A 268 19.18 -6.04 14.12
C ARG A 268 17.93 -6.09 13.24
N ASN A 269 17.52 -7.27 12.79
CA ASN A 269 16.24 -7.43 12.10
C ASN A 269 15.04 -7.09 13.01
N MET A 270 15.13 -7.41 14.31
CA MET A 270 14.11 -6.99 15.28
C MET A 270 14.12 -5.47 15.51
N MET A 271 15.31 -4.84 15.56
CA MET A 271 15.42 -3.38 15.63
C MET A 271 14.79 -2.71 14.40
N LYS A 272 15.02 -3.27 13.20
CA LYS A 272 14.36 -2.82 11.97
C LYS A 272 12.84 -2.84 12.08
N ALA A 273 12.26 -3.93 12.59
CA ALA A 273 10.81 -4.01 12.81
C ALA A 273 10.31 -2.94 13.82
N ILE A 274 11.05 -2.69 14.90
CA ILE A 274 10.73 -1.61 15.86
C ILE A 274 10.74 -0.25 15.17
N TYR A 275 11.77 0.05 14.37
CA TYR A 275 11.85 1.33 13.64
C TYR A 275 10.74 1.47 12.60
N PHE A 276 10.41 0.40 11.87
CA PHE A 276 9.29 0.39 10.95
C PHE A 276 7.97 0.72 11.66
N GLU A 277 7.66 0.03 12.76
CA GLU A 277 6.44 0.31 13.54
C GLU A 277 6.44 1.75 14.07
N PHE A 278 7.57 2.20 14.61
CA PHE A 278 7.71 3.55 15.16
C PHE A 278 7.47 4.63 14.09
N LEU A 279 8.14 4.51 12.93
CA LEU A 279 8.20 5.56 11.91
C LEU A 279 7.05 5.48 10.90
N HIS A 280 6.70 4.29 10.44
CA HIS A 280 5.73 4.06 9.37
C HIS A 280 4.32 3.81 9.92
N GLU A 281 4.18 2.90 10.89
CA GLU A 281 2.87 2.48 11.41
C GLU A 281 2.28 3.52 12.36
N TYR A 282 3.07 3.97 13.34
CA TYR A 282 2.68 5.01 14.29
C TYR A 282 2.86 6.42 13.74
N ALA A 283 3.55 6.56 12.60
CA ALA A 283 3.79 7.83 11.93
C ALA A 283 4.60 8.85 12.75
N PHE A 284 5.31 8.42 13.80
CA PHE A 284 6.12 9.33 14.61
C PHE A 284 7.28 9.92 13.81
N THR A 285 7.76 11.07 14.28
CA THR A 285 8.94 11.73 13.71
C THR A 285 10.22 11.06 14.22
N PRO A 286 11.28 10.98 13.39
CA PRO A 286 12.55 10.34 13.73
C PRO A 286 13.38 11.24 14.66
N ASP A 287 12.94 11.35 15.91
CA ASP A 287 13.59 12.11 16.97
C ASP A 287 13.49 11.39 18.34
N VAL A 288 14.39 11.76 19.25
CA VAL A 288 14.50 11.14 20.59
C VAL A 288 13.23 11.31 21.41
N ASP A 289 12.56 12.46 21.35
CA ASP A 289 11.38 12.74 22.17
C ASP A 289 10.18 11.90 21.72
N SER A 290 10.01 11.73 20.41
CA SER A 290 8.99 10.85 19.84
C SER A 290 9.24 9.39 20.20
N LEU A 291 10.50 8.95 20.18
CA LEU A 291 10.88 7.60 20.61
C LEU A 291 10.62 7.38 22.10
N LYS A 292 10.96 8.35 22.96
CA LYS A 292 10.61 8.33 24.39
C LYS A 292 9.09 8.27 24.60
N LYS A 293 8.30 9.01 23.81
CA LYS A 293 6.83 8.96 23.86
C LYS A 293 6.30 7.58 23.48
N ALA A 294 6.83 6.97 22.41
CA ALA A 294 6.44 5.63 21.98
C ALA A 294 6.69 4.58 23.08
N PHE A 295 7.88 4.57 23.69
CA PHE A 295 8.19 3.65 24.79
C PHE A 295 7.44 3.94 26.09
N ARG A 296 6.99 5.18 26.32
CA ARG A 296 6.15 5.56 27.46
C ARG A 296 4.67 5.25 27.26
N PHE A 297 4.23 5.00 26.03
CA PHE A 297 2.83 4.77 25.70
C PHE A 297 2.31 3.52 26.40
N LYS A 298 1.38 3.68 27.34
CA LYS A 298 0.80 2.60 28.13
C LYS A 298 -0.43 2.04 27.45
N ALA A 299 -0.76 0.80 27.78
CA ALA A 299 -2.01 0.22 27.34
C ALA A 299 -3.19 1.04 27.87
N GLY A 300 -4.09 1.42 26.96
CA GLY A 300 -5.23 2.29 27.24
C GLY A 300 -4.92 3.79 27.27
N ASP A 301 -3.68 4.21 26.98
CA ASP A 301 -3.39 5.63 26.77
C ASP A 301 -4.21 6.17 25.58
N PRO A 302 -4.64 7.45 25.62
CA PRO A 302 -5.44 8.03 24.55
C PRO A 302 -4.65 8.11 23.23
N ALA A 303 -5.13 7.41 22.19
CA ALA A 303 -4.59 7.45 20.83
C ALA A 303 -5.55 8.20 19.89
N PRO A 304 -5.06 9.07 18.99
CA PRO A 304 -5.93 9.77 18.05
C PRO A 304 -6.59 8.77 17.09
N PHE A 305 -7.91 8.87 16.98
CA PHE A 305 -8.71 8.00 16.12
C PHE A 305 -9.81 8.81 15.42
N GLU A 306 -10.33 8.25 14.33
CA GLU A 306 -11.43 8.88 13.60
C GLU A 306 -12.37 7.82 13.03
N ILE A 307 -13.64 8.15 12.89
CA ILE A 307 -14.62 7.28 12.23
C ILE A 307 -15.61 8.10 11.44
N MET A 308 -16.10 7.54 10.34
CA MET A 308 -17.25 8.12 9.65
C MET A 308 -18.55 7.61 10.29
N ILE A 309 -19.45 8.54 10.65
CA ILE A 309 -20.71 8.26 11.32
C ILE A 309 -21.88 8.93 10.60
N LYS A 310 -23.04 8.25 10.54
CA LYS A 310 -24.32 8.85 10.10
C LYS A 310 -25.16 9.36 11.26
N SER A 311 -25.11 8.65 12.37
CA SER A 311 -25.70 9.05 13.66
C SER A 311 -24.67 8.74 14.75
N GLN A 312 -24.74 9.45 15.89
CA GLN A 312 -23.84 9.12 16.99
C GLN A 312 -24.14 7.70 17.46
N PRO A 313 -23.16 6.77 17.40
CA PRO A 313 -23.38 5.42 17.89
C PRO A 313 -23.64 5.49 19.40
N LYS A 314 -24.71 4.84 19.86
CA LYS A 314 -25.02 4.74 21.30
C LYS A 314 -23.90 4.03 22.07
N ASN A 315 -23.18 3.13 21.40
CA ASN A 315 -22.02 2.43 21.92
C ASN A 315 -20.97 2.31 20.81
N ILE A 316 -19.80 2.93 20.98
CA ILE A 316 -18.72 2.85 19.98
C ILE A 316 -18.07 1.46 19.97
N GLU A 317 -18.10 0.74 21.10
CA GLU A 317 -17.51 -0.58 21.23
C GLU A 317 -18.22 -1.62 20.36
N SER A 318 -19.51 -1.43 20.04
CA SER A 318 -20.21 -2.35 19.15
C SER A 318 -19.74 -2.28 17.70
N LEU A 319 -18.95 -1.26 17.35
CA LEU A 319 -18.33 -1.13 16.03
C LEU A 319 -16.90 -1.71 16.01
N ARG A 320 -16.40 -2.21 17.14
CA ARG A 320 -15.01 -2.68 17.25
C ARG A 320 -14.79 -4.00 16.52
N MET A 321 -13.75 -4.02 15.71
CA MET A 321 -13.19 -5.20 15.07
C MET A 321 -12.22 -5.91 16.02
N GLN A 322 -11.81 -7.14 15.67
CA GLN A 322 -10.90 -7.94 16.48
C GLN A 322 -9.52 -7.30 16.65
N ASN A 323 -9.01 -6.61 15.63
CA ASN A 323 -7.74 -5.88 15.65
C ASN A 323 -7.84 -4.53 16.38
N ASN A 324 -8.86 -4.33 17.21
CA ASN A 324 -9.17 -3.05 17.85
C ASN A 324 -9.38 -1.89 16.87
N ASN A 325 -9.63 -2.09 15.58
CA ASN A 325 -10.11 -1.01 14.72
C ASN A 325 -11.64 -0.83 14.85
N LEU A 326 -12.20 0.25 14.30
CA LEU A 326 -13.64 0.46 14.25
C LEU A 326 -14.14 0.35 12.82
N GLN A 327 -15.21 -0.41 12.62
CA GLN A 327 -15.93 -0.43 11.35
C GLN A 327 -16.47 0.97 11.03
N SER A 328 -16.25 1.41 9.79
CA SER A 328 -16.82 2.66 9.28
C SER A 328 -18.32 2.49 9.05
N GLY A 329 -19.13 3.50 9.41
CA GLY A 329 -20.59 3.44 9.33
C GLY A 329 -21.16 3.80 7.95
N VAL A 330 -20.35 3.90 6.90
CA VAL A 330 -20.73 4.61 5.66
C VAL A 330 -20.99 3.72 4.45
N PHE A 331 -20.31 2.58 4.30
CA PHE A 331 -20.54 1.66 3.17
C PHE A 331 -21.03 0.28 3.61
N GLY A 332 -22.17 0.26 4.31
CA GLY A 332 -22.98 -0.95 4.43
C GLY A 332 -23.87 -1.13 3.20
N ALA A 333 -23.56 -2.12 2.36
CA ALA A 333 -24.42 -2.77 1.37
C ALA A 333 -25.64 -1.96 0.87
N GLY A 334 -25.45 -1.12 -0.15
CA GLY A 334 -26.51 -0.68 -1.07
C GLY A 334 -27.65 0.17 -0.50
N LYS A 335 -27.59 0.65 0.74
CA LYS A 335 -28.58 1.59 1.27
C LYS A 335 -28.17 3.02 0.94
N ASN A 336 -29.01 3.71 0.14
CA ASN A 336 -28.91 5.12 -0.22
C ASN A 336 -28.13 5.93 0.82
N ILE A 337 -26.91 6.32 0.45
CA ILE A 337 -26.08 7.18 1.27
C ILE A 337 -26.69 8.58 1.16
N ASP A 338 -27.51 8.99 2.13
CA ASP A 338 -27.74 10.42 2.32
C ASP A 338 -26.46 11.04 2.88
N SER A 339 -25.58 11.42 1.96
CA SER A 339 -24.26 12.01 2.25
C SER A 339 -24.35 13.27 3.10
N ARG A 340 -25.51 13.95 3.13
CA ARG A 340 -25.74 15.15 3.96
C ARG A 340 -25.75 14.86 5.46
N SER A 341 -25.96 13.60 5.86
CA SER A 341 -26.00 13.19 7.27
C SER A 341 -24.67 12.60 7.77
N THR A 342 -23.77 12.23 6.86
CA THR A 342 -22.48 11.63 7.19
C THR A 342 -21.51 12.68 7.74
N ARG A 343 -20.82 12.36 8.84
CA ARG A 343 -19.81 13.22 9.48
C ARG A 343 -18.57 12.40 9.81
N VAL A 344 -17.40 13.04 9.85
CA VAL A 344 -16.18 12.46 10.41
C VAL A 344 -16.10 12.86 11.88
N LYS A 345 -15.98 11.89 12.79
CA LYS A 345 -15.78 12.13 14.22
C LYS A 345 -14.33 11.81 14.58
N TYR A 346 -13.63 12.82 15.07
CA TYR A 346 -12.31 12.71 15.69
C TYR A 346 -12.45 12.55 17.19
N PHE A 347 -11.68 11.65 17.80
CA PHE A 347 -11.65 11.45 19.24
C PHE A 347 -10.37 10.72 19.66
N HIS A 348 -10.10 10.66 20.96
CA HIS A 348 -9.03 9.80 21.47
C HIS A 348 -9.62 8.47 21.95
N ASP A 349 -9.07 7.40 21.43
CA ASP A 349 -9.44 6.04 21.77
C ASP A 349 -8.51 5.48 22.85
N THR A 350 -9.05 4.76 23.82
CA THR A 350 -8.32 4.33 25.03
C THR A 350 -8.28 2.81 25.15
N VAL A 351 -8.35 2.10 24.03
CA VAL A 351 -8.32 0.62 23.99
C VAL A 351 -7.04 0.06 23.37
N GLY A 352 -6.14 0.92 22.90
CA GLY A 352 -4.90 0.51 22.23
C GLY A 352 -3.93 -0.21 23.18
N PRO A 353 -3.20 -1.23 22.69
CA PRO A 353 -2.09 -1.83 23.43
C PRO A 353 -0.95 -0.82 23.62
N ASN A 354 0.02 -1.14 24.48
CA ASN A 354 1.29 -0.41 24.48
C ASN A 354 2.11 -0.76 23.21
N PHE A 355 3.07 0.11 22.86
CA PHE A 355 3.88 -0.01 21.65
C PHE A 355 4.60 -1.37 21.53
N ILE A 356 5.25 -1.83 22.60
CA ILE A 356 6.00 -3.11 22.62
C ILE A 356 5.07 -4.32 22.52
N THR A 357 3.92 -4.31 23.20
CA THR A 357 2.87 -5.34 23.05
C THR A 357 2.37 -5.39 21.61
N SER A 358 2.05 -4.24 21.00
CA SER A 358 1.52 -4.19 19.62
C SER A 358 2.52 -4.81 18.63
N LEU A 359 3.79 -4.40 18.71
CA LEU A 359 4.86 -4.96 17.89
C LEU A 359 4.99 -6.48 18.08
N TYR A 360 5.14 -6.96 19.31
CA TYR A 360 5.31 -8.40 19.57
C TYR A 360 4.12 -9.22 19.08
N ASN A 361 2.91 -8.68 19.26
CA ASN A 361 1.69 -9.29 18.77
C ASN A 361 1.69 -9.38 17.24
N LYS A 362 1.98 -8.28 16.53
CA LYS A 362 2.10 -8.26 15.05
C LYS A 362 3.13 -9.27 14.53
N LEU A 363 4.30 -9.33 15.16
CA LEU A 363 5.39 -10.26 14.81
C LEU A 363 5.01 -11.74 14.90
N THR A 364 4.06 -12.08 15.78
CA THR A 364 3.70 -13.47 16.10
C THR A 364 2.33 -13.90 15.57
N HIS A 365 1.50 -12.96 15.09
CA HIS A 365 0.10 -13.20 14.69
C HIS A 365 -0.16 -12.84 13.22
N SER A 366 0.80 -13.18 12.38
CA SER A 366 0.68 -13.08 10.92
C SER A 366 0.35 -11.69 10.37
N PHE A 367 0.90 -10.64 10.98
CA PHE A 367 0.82 -9.29 10.44
C PHE A 367 1.76 -9.10 9.24
N TYR A 368 3.04 -9.43 9.41
CA TYR A 368 4.08 -9.25 8.39
C TYR A 368 4.18 -10.43 7.42
N ASP A 369 3.88 -11.64 7.90
CA ASP A 369 3.98 -12.87 7.12
C ASP A 369 2.91 -13.88 7.52
N ASN A 370 2.58 -14.76 6.59
CA ASN A 370 1.63 -15.83 6.80
C ASN A 370 2.07 -17.07 6.00
N LYS A 371 1.24 -18.12 6.00
CA LYS A 371 1.55 -19.36 5.26
C LYS A 371 1.66 -19.20 3.73
N TYR A 372 1.19 -18.08 3.17
CA TYR A 372 1.22 -17.74 1.75
C TYR A 372 2.28 -16.70 1.39
N PHE A 373 2.78 -15.94 2.37
CA PHE A 373 3.74 -14.85 2.17
C PHE A 373 4.74 -14.85 3.32
N SER A 374 6.03 -14.91 3.02
CA SER A 374 7.09 -14.77 4.02
C SER A 374 7.99 -13.59 3.68
N THR A 375 8.39 -12.83 4.71
CA THR A 375 9.41 -11.79 4.58
C THR A 375 10.75 -12.31 5.09
N SER A 376 11.81 -12.07 4.32
CA SER A 376 13.19 -12.36 4.74
C SER A 376 13.79 -11.27 5.62
N GLU A 377 13.09 -10.15 5.82
CA GLU A 377 13.60 -9.01 6.59
C GLU A 377 13.41 -9.15 8.11
N LEU A 378 12.66 -10.17 8.53
CA LEU A 378 12.39 -10.46 9.93
C LEU A 378 13.15 -11.71 10.40
N PRO A 379 13.40 -11.85 11.72
CA PRO A 379 13.86 -13.12 12.26
C PRO A 379 12.88 -14.25 11.91
N PRO A 380 13.35 -15.50 11.79
CA PRO A 380 12.47 -16.66 11.67
C PRO A 380 11.42 -16.68 12.78
N LEU A 381 10.19 -17.16 12.49
CA LEU A 381 9.06 -17.08 13.42
C LEU A 381 9.37 -17.66 14.82
N ASN A 382 10.12 -18.76 14.89
CA ASN A 382 10.53 -19.42 16.14
C ASN A 382 11.58 -18.63 16.95
N GLU A 383 12.22 -17.63 16.34
CA GLU A 383 13.21 -16.74 16.97
C GLU A 383 12.59 -15.39 17.38
N ARG A 384 11.32 -15.12 17.02
CA ARG A 384 10.60 -13.91 17.43
C ARG A 384 10.10 -14.04 18.87
N THR A 385 11.02 -13.92 19.83
CA THR A 385 10.71 -14.06 21.25
C THR A 385 10.55 -12.71 21.97
N PRO A 386 9.85 -12.65 23.12
CA PRO A 386 9.79 -11.45 23.95
C PRO A 386 11.17 -10.95 24.38
N GLU A 387 12.10 -11.87 24.63
CA GLU A 387 13.50 -11.56 24.98
C GLU A 387 14.21 -10.83 23.85
N LEU A 388 14.07 -11.30 22.61
CA LEU A 388 14.69 -10.65 21.46
C LEU A 388 14.11 -9.25 21.22
N VAL A 389 12.79 -9.08 21.40
CA VAL A 389 12.14 -7.76 21.34
C VAL A 389 12.71 -6.83 22.42
N ALA A 390 12.85 -7.31 23.65
CA ALA A 390 13.42 -6.52 24.75
C ALA A 390 14.87 -6.14 24.49
N ASP A 391 15.70 -7.07 24.01
CA ASP A 391 17.11 -6.84 23.70
C ASP A 391 17.27 -5.83 22.55
N ALA A 392 16.43 -5.92 21.52
CA ALA A 392 16.39 -4.95 20.43
C ALA A 392 15.92 -3.57 20.90
N ALA A 393 14.89 -3.49 21.74
CA ALA A 393 14.39 -2.23 22.30
C ALA A 393 15.44 -1.53 23.17
N LEU A 394 16.17 -2.29 24.00
CA LEU A 394 17.28 -1.75 24.78
C LEU A 394 18.41 -1.24 23.88
N ALA A 395 18.79 -2.01 22.86
CA ALA A 395 19.80 -1.57 21.89
C ALA A 395 19.40 -0.26 21.18
N ILE A 396 18.12 -0.09 20.85
CA ILE A 396 17.61 1.16 20.29
C ILE A 396 17.70 2.31 21.31
N MET A 397 17.32 2.09 22.56
CA MET A 397 17.47 3.11 23.61
C MET A 397 18.93 3.53 23.77
N ASP A 398 19.86 2.57 23.77
CA ASP A 398 21.30 2.83 23.87
C ASP A 398 21.80 3.66 22.66
N VAL A 399 21.38 3.30 21.44
CA VAL A 399 21.71 4.03 20.20
C VAL A 399 21.23 5.48 20.22
N PHE A 400 20.07 5.74 20.83
CA PHE A 400 19.49 7.09 20.98
C PHE A 400 19.89 7.78 22.30
N GLU A 401 20.82 7.20 23.08
CA GLU A 401 21.26 7.69 24.39
C GLU A 401 20.09 7.93 25.38
N ILE A 402 19.04 7.11 25.27
CA ILE A 402 17.87 7.17 26.15
C ILE A 402 18.16 6.41 27.44
N ASN A 403 18.15 7.12 28.56
CA ASN A 403 18.28 6.52 29.88
C ASN A 403 17.04 5.66 30.21
N GLN A 404 17.19 4.33 30.21
CA GLN A 404 16.10 3.39 30.51
C GLN A 404 15.47 3.60 31.90
N GLN A 405 16.25 4.06 32.90
CA GLN A 405 15.74 4.34 34.24
C GLN A 405 14.80 5.56 34.24
N GLU A 406 15.03 6.55 33.36
CA GLU A 406 14.12 7.70 33.14
C GLU A 406 12.75 7.26 32.60
N LEU A 407 12.72 6.15 31.87
CA LEU A 407 11.48 5.54 31.38
C LEU A 407 10.89 4.52 32.36
N GLY A 408 11.61 4.20 33.44
CA GLY A 408 11.26 3.13 34.35
C GLY A 408 11.29 1.75 33.69
N LEU A 409 12.05 1.59 32.60
CA LEU A 409 12.17 0.36 31.82
C LEU A 409 13.49 -0.35 32.13
N ASN A 410 13.46 -1.67 31.99
CA ASN A 410 14.62 -2.55 32.00
C ASN A 410 14.25 -3.79 31.18
N ARG A 411 15.21 -4.70 30.98
CA ARG A 411 15.00 -5.93 30.20
C ARG A 411 13.78 -6.75 30.67
N GLU A 412 13.66 -6.98 31.98
CA GLU A 412 12.56 -7.76 32.57
C GLU A 412 11.20 -7.11 32.31
N LYS A 413 11.10 -5.80 32.52
CA LYS A 413 9.87 -5.04 32.26
C LYS A 413 9.52 -5.03 30.77
N LEU A 414 10.49 -4.92 29.87
CA LEU A 414 10.24 -4.98 28.43
C LEU A 414 9.73 -6.36 27.99
N ILE A 415 10.26 -7.44 28.57
CA ILE A 415 9.72 -8.80 28.35
C ILE A 415 8.28 -8.90 28.82
N LEU A 416 7.98 -8.40 30.02
CA LEU A 416 6.62 -8.38 30.56
C LEU A 416 5.68 -7.52 29.70
N LEU A 417 6.14 -6.36 29.22
CA LEU A 417 5.40 -5.53 28.27
C LEU A 417 5.13 -6.27 26.96
N ALA A 418 6.11 -6.94 26.36
CA ALA A 418 5.89 -7.74 25.15
C ALA A 418 4.82 -8.82 25.36
N LEU A 419 4.83 -9.46 26.53
CA LEU A 419 3.83 -10.44 26.96
C LEU A 419 2.49 -9.83 27.42
N ASN A 420 2.35 -8.50 27.35
CA ASN A 420 1.18 -7.73 27.83
C ASN A 420 0.84 -7.99 29.31
N LYS A 421 1.85 -8.08 30.17
CA LYS A 421 1.73 -8.40 31.60
C LYS A 421 2.44 -7.37 32.49
N ASP A 422 1.94 -7.20 33.71
CA ASP A 422 2.66 -6.50 34.77
C ASP A 422 3.57 -7.44 35.59
N ALA A 423 4.24 -6.90 36.61
CA ALA A 423 5.13 -7.64 37.52
C ALA A 423 4.42 -8.73 38.33
N HIS A 424 3.08 -8.71 38.40
CA HIS A 424 2.25 -9.71 39.08
C HIS A 424 1.59 -10.68 38.08
N GLY A 425 1.93 -10.60 36.79
CA GLY A 425 1.36 -11.42 35.72
C GLY A 425 -0.04 -11.01 35.28
N LYS A 426 -0.57 -9.87 35.74
CA LYS A 426 -1.87 -9.35 35.32
C LYS A 426 -1.76 -8.72 33.93
N ILE A 427 -2.78 -8.96 33.11
CA ILE A 427 -2.87 -8.38 31.75
C ILE A 427 -2.98 -6.85 31.82
N LEU A 428 -2.13 -6.15 31.03
CA LEU A 428 -2.06 -4.69 31.03
C LEU A 428 -3.19 -4.02 30.21
N GLY A 429 -3.59 -4.63 29.08
CA GLY A 429 -4.67 -4.12 28.25
C GLY A 429 -5.13 -5.09 27.17
N ARG A 430 -5.91 -4.60 26.21
CA ARG A 430 -6.34 -5.41 25.06
C ARG A 430 -5.17 -5.61 24.09
N VAL A 431 -5.18 -6.74 23.40
CA VAL A 431 -4.25 -7.06 22.32
C VAL A 431 -5.03 -7.08 21.01
N GLU A 432 -4.39 -6.72 19.92
CA GLU A 432 -5.01 -6.76 18.59
C GLU A 432 -5.21 -8.22 18.14
N GLY A 433 -6.43 -8.59 17.78
CA GLY A 433 -6.71 -9.87 17.15
C GLY A 433 -6.55 -9.75 15.64
N TYR A 434 -5.49 -10.33 15.10
CA TYR A 434 -5.36 -10.52 13.65
C TYR A 434 -5.96 -11.88 13.27
N PRO A 435 -6.55 -11.99 12.07
CA PRO A 435 -7.20 -13.22 11.63
C PRO A 435 -6.25 -14.43 11.44
N ASN A 436 -4.95 -14.34 11.79
CA ASN A 436 -3.99 -15.45 11.77
C ASN A 436 -4.07 -16.25 10.45
N GLN A 437 -3.88 -17.56 10.51
CA GLN A 437 -3.98 -18.51 9.39
C GLN A 437 -5.40 -18.68 8.81
N SER A 438 -6.41 -17.99 9.36
CA SER A 438 -7.81 -18.11 8.90
C SER A 438 -8.13 -17.22 7.71
N LEU A 439 -7.26 -16.24 7.40
CA LEU A 439 -7.34 -15.52 6.13
C LEU A 439 -7.15 -16.49 4.98
N LYS A 440 -8.13 -16.49 4.07
CA LYS A 440 -8.03 -17.17 2.79
C LYS A 440 -7.46 -16.18 1.79
N LYS A 441 -6.50 -16.65 1.00
CA LYS A 441 -6.00 -15.91 -0.15
C LYS A 441 -7.19 -15.64 -1.10
N PRO A 442 -7.28 -14.45 -1.71
CA PRO A 442 -8.21 -14.22 -2.81
C PRO A 442 -7.96 -15.25 -3.91
N GLU A 443 -9.03 -15.95 -4.30
CA GLU A 443 -8.97 -17.05 -5.27
C GLU A 443 -9.93 -16.76 -6.41
N LEU A 444 -9.46 -16.97 -7.64
CA LEU A 444 -10.24 -16.73 -8.85
C LEU A 444 -11.50 -17.60 -8.83
N LYS A 445 -12.67 -16.98 -9.01
CA LYS A 445 -13.95 -17.68 -9.02
C LYS A 445 -13.98 -18.66 -10.18
N ARG A 446 -14.27 -19.93 -9.86
CA ARG A 446 -14.44 -20.99 -10.86
C ARG A 446 -15.44 -20.62 -11.96
N GLU A 447 -16.52 -19.94 -11.61
CA GLU A 447 -17.51 -19.48 -12.59
C GLU A 447 -16.96 -18.43 -13.57
N ILE A 448 -16.03 -17.58 -13.13
CA ILE A 448 -15.38 -16.58 -13.99
C ILE A 448 -14.48 -17.31 -14.99
N VAL A 449 -13.70 -18.28 -14.53
CA VAL A 449 -12.91 -19.13 -15.41
C VAL A 449 -13.80 -19.84 -16.44
N GLU A 450 -14.81 -20.57 -15.98
CA GLU A 450 -15.63 -21.44 -16.84
C GLU A 450 -16.54 -20.67 -17.80
N LYS A 451 -17.19 -19.60 -17.33
CA LYS A 451 -18.23 -18.90 -18.10
C LYS A 451 -17.74 -17.66 -18.81
N VAL A 452 -16.64 -17.06 -18.36
CA VAL A 452 -16.08 -15.84 -18.96
C VAL A 452 -14.85 -16.21 -19.76
N ILE A 453 -13.74 -16.55 -19.08
CA ILE A 453 -12.44 -16.75 -19.73
C ILE A 453 -12.54 -17.84 -20.78
N LEU A 454 -12.97 -19.05 -20.38
CA LEU A 454 -12.99 -20.20 -21.30
C LEU A 454 -14.03 -20.06 -22.41
N SER A 455 -15.14 -19.38 -22.14
CA SER A 455 -16.17 -19.12 -23.16
C SER A 455 -15.65 -18.14 -24.22
N GLU A 456 -15.08 -17.01 -23.81
CA GLU A 456 -14.57 -15.99 -24.73
C GLU A 456 -13.38 -16.51 -25.55
N ARG A 457 -12.47 -17.27 -24.92
CA ARG A 457 -11.34 -17.87 -25.62
C ARG A 457 -11.76 -18.90 -26.66
N LYS A 458 -12.77 -19.72 -26.35
CA LYS A 458 -13.36 -20.65 -27.33
C LYS A 458 -14.00 -19.91 -28.50
N ASN A 459 -14.71 -18.81 -28.23
CA ASN A 459 -15.30 -17.98 -29.29
C ASN A 459 -14.21 -17.38 -30.20
N GLN A 460 -13.13 -16.84 -29.62
CA GLN A 460 -11.99 -16.30 -30.39
C GLN A 460 -11.31 -17.39 -31.24
N LEU A 461 -11.07 -18.57 -30.67
CA LEU A 461 -10.47 -19.71 -31.38
C LEU A 461 -11.31 -20.20 -32.55
N ASN A 462 -12.64 -20.29 -32.37
CA ASN A 462 -13.56 -20.70 -33.43
C ASN A 462 -13.55 -19.71 -34.62
N VAL A 463 -13.23 -18.44 -34.38
CA VAL A 463 -13.11 -17.41 -35.43
C VAL A 463 -11.76 -17.48 -36.15
N LEU A 464 -10.68 -17.84 -35.45
CA LEU A 464 -9.32 -17.77 -35.98
C LEU A 464 -8.93 -18.94 -36.91
N ASN A 465 -9.74 -19.99 -37.07
CA ASN A 465 -9.47 -21.16 -37.93
C ASN A 465 -8.07 -21.81 -37.74
N ASN A 466 -7.39 -21.54 -36.62
CA ASN A 466 -6.01 -21.94 -36.39
C ASN A 466 -5.92 -23.15 -35.46
N LYS A 467 -4.99 -24.07 -35.80
CA LYS A 467 -4.85 -25.38 -35.14
C LYS A 467 -4.27 -25.33 -33.72
N TYR A 468 -3.62 -24.24 -33.30
CA TYR A 468 -2.99 -24.13 -32.00
C TYR A 468 -2.94 -22.66 -31.55
N THR A 469 -3.39 -22.35 -30.33
CA THR A 469 -3.15 -21.03 -29.70
C THR A 469 -2.90 -21.24 -28.22
N LEU A 470 -1.71 -20.85 -27.78
CA LEU A 470 -1.33 -20.82 -26.37
C LEU A 470 -1.64 -19.41 -25.84
N PHE A 471 -2.62 -19.30 -24.95
CA PHE A 471 -2.78 -18.09 -24.15
C PHE A 471 -1.74 -18.15 -23.02
N LYS A 472 -0.67 -17.37 -23.14
CA LYS A 472 0.33 -17.19 -22.07
C LYS A 472 -0.14 -16.09 -21.10
N ASP A 473 -1.36 -16.20 -20.59
CA ASP A 473 -1.76 -15.44 -19.42
C ASP A 473 -1.80 -16.38 -18.21
N ASP A 474 -1.65 -15.84 -17.00
CA ASP A 474 -1.53 -16.61 -15.75
C ASP A 474 -2.78 -17.45 -15.40
N THR A 475 -3.77 -17.56 -16.30
CA THR A 475 -5.09 -18.10 -15.99
C THR A 475 -5.41 -19.45 -16.65
N VAL A 476 -4.98 -19.73 -17.90
CA VAL A 476 -5.35 -20.97 -18.59
C VAL A 476 -4.33 -21.40 -19.66
N ILE A 477 -3.84 -22.65 -19.59
CA ILE A 477 -3.17 -23.33 -20.72
C ILE A 477 -4.18 -24.30 -21.34
N GLY A 478 -4.50 -24.13 -22.62
CA GLY A 478 -5.39 -25.03 -23.36
C GLY A 478 -4.80 -25.39 -24.72
N THR A 479 -4.94 -26.65 -25.12
CA THR A 479 -4.64 -27.14 -26.47
C THR A 479 -5.92 -27.68 -27.11
N LEU A 480 -6.20 -27.28 -28.35
CA LEU A 480 -7.30 -27.81 -29.15
C LEU A 480 -6.68 -28.78 -30.17
N ASN A 481 -7.05 -30.06 -30.14
CA ASN A 481 -6.61 -31.03 -31.15
C ASN A 481 -7.83 -31.46 -31.98
N VAL A 482 -7.65 -31.59 -33.30
CA VAL A 482 -8.76 -31.63 -34.29
C VAL A 482 -9.69 -32.84 -34.11
N ASN A 483 -9.30 -33.84 -33.34
CA ASN A 483 -10.07 -35.08 -33.15
C ASN A 483 -10.28 -35.52 -31.70
N THR A 484 -9.97 -34.71 -30.68
CA THR A 484 -10.18 -35.09 -29.27
C THR A 484 -10.58 -33.91 -28.40
N GLN A 485 -11.37 -34.22 -27.37
CA GLN A 485 -11.96 -33.30 -26.39
C GLN A 485 -10.97 -32.24 -25.90
N TRP A 486 -11.48 -31.03 -25.65
CA TRP A 486 -10.73 -29.93 -25.04
C TRP A 486 -10.16 -30.39 -23.69
N HIS A 487 -8.83 -30.31 -23.53
CA HIS A 487 -8.13 -30.64 -22.28
C HIS A 487 -7.69 -29.36 -21.57
N ASN A 488 -8.11 -29.23 -20.32
CA ASN A 488 -7.84 -28.04 -19.50
C ASN A 488 -6.75 -28.39 -18.54
N THR A 489 -5.72 -27.54 -18.46
CA THR A 489 -4.84 -27.55 -17.30
C THR A 489 -4.84 -26.14 -16.76
N LEU A 490 -5.52 -25.96 -15.62
CA LEU A 490 -5.33 -24.74 -14.83
C LEU A 490 -3.87 -24.74 -14.40
N LYS A 491 -3.17 -23.61 -14.59
CA LYS A 491 -1.84 -23.43 -14.01
C LYS A 491 -2.03 -23.54 -12.50
N ASP A 492 -1.36 -24.49 -11.86
CA ASP A 492 -1.48 -24.67 -10.41
C ASP A 492 -0.84 -23.45 -9.74
N THR A 493 -1.67 -22.50 -9.31
CA THR A 493 -1.25 -21.18 -8.76
C THR A 493 -0.54 -21.26 -7.40
N THR A 494 -0.10 -22.45 -6.99
CA THR A 494 0.49 -22.75 -5.69
C THR A 494 2.02 -22.79 -5.68
N SER A 495 2.70 -22.73 -6.83
CA SER A 495 4.16 -22.65 -6.90
C SER A 495 4.66 -21.21 -6.84
N PRO A 496 5.56 -20.84 -5.91
CA PRO A 496 6.23 -19.53 -5.89
C PRO A 496 7.27 -19.35 -7.01
N ASP A 497 7.62 -20.43 -7.72
CA ASP A 497 8.65 -20.41 -8.77
C ASP A 497 8.01 -20.56 -10.16
N ASP A 498 8.11 -19.49 -10.94
CA ASP A 498 7.65 -19.37 -12.33
C ASP A 498 8.58 -20.08 -13.35
N ASN A 499 9.45 -20.99 -12.91
CA ASN A 499 10.51 -21.59 -13.74
C ASN A 499 10.29 -23.07 -14.11
N THR A 500 9.15 -23.68 -13.78
CA THR A 500 8.86 -25.09 -14.10
C THR A 500 7.77 -25.20 -15.17
N ILE A 501 8.09 -24.73 -16.39
CA ILE A 501 7.56 -25.36 -17.60
C ILE A 501 8.73 -26.12 -18.20
N MET A 502 8.83 -27.41 -17.83
CA MET A 502 9.71 -28.34 -18.51
C MET A 502 9.41 -28.31 -20.01
N ASP A 503 10.47 -28.29 -20.81
CA ASP A 503 10.45 -28.58 -22.24
C ASP A 503 9.51 -29.77 -22.52
N LEU A 504 8.34 -29.45 -23.10
CA LEU A 504 7.55 -30.42 -23.81
C LEU A 504 8.32 -30.72 -25.09
N ASP A 505 9.07 -31.80 -25.05
CA ASP A 505 9.76 -32.42 -26.18
C ASP A 505 8.71 -32.73 -27.27
N LEU A 506 8.62 -31.83 -28.26
CA LEU A 506 7.80 -32.01 -29.45
C LEU A 506 8.59 -32.82 -30.47
N SER A 507 8.72 -34.12 -30.21
CA SER A 507 9.12 -35.09 -31.22
C SER A 507 7.91 -35.94 -31.63
N PHE A 508 7.18 -35.51 -32.66
CA PHE A 508 6.42 -36.34 -33.59
C PHE A 508 6.27 -35.65 -34.94
#